data_AF-K7YL48-F1
#
_entry.id   AF-K7YL48-F1
#
_cell.length_a   1.000
_cell.length_b   1.000
_cell.length_c   1.000
_cell.angle_alpha   90.00
_cell.angle_beta   90.00
_cell.angle_gamma   90.00
#
_symmetry.space_group_name_H-M   'P 1'
#
loop_
_entity.id
_entity.type
_entity.pdbx_description
1 polymer ?
#
loop_
_entity_poly.entity_id
_entity_poly.type
_entity_poly.pdbx_seq_one_letter_code
_entity_poly.pdbx_strand_id
1 'polypeptide(L)'
;MFLGGTAHAGLLFNYSQLALKDLDQMNQLVSEKVKESKKSSSGKAVPLKEALQAVYARPNDDEMIEKVVSPLRSNLDELESWEKTISQLTDEAINALKNPRAFKPVVQVTYVIFLENLLAEIKPHAKNDGFERKIAERIRDAKIEVTKDAVSERKLRMMKDTTSPSEIAGSILTHKNETPSEKPADSAASEQ
;
A
#
# COMPACT_ATOMS: atom_id res chain seq x y z
N MET A 1 -3.19 -37.71 2.89
CA MET A 1 -3.74 -37.25 1.59
C MET A 1 -4.10 -35.78 1.76
N PHE A 2 -3.16 -34.87 1.50
CA PHE A 2 -3.40 -33.43 1.65
C PHE A 2 -3.91 -32.90 0.31
N LEU A 3 -5.17 -32.48 0.31
CA LEU A 3 -5.82 -31.80 -0.80
C LEU A 3 -5.13 -30.46 -1.05
N GLY A 4 -4.79 -30.21 -2.32
CA GLY A 4 -4.19 -28.98 -2.80
C GLY A 4 -5.09 -27.78 -2.51
N GLY A 5 -4.69 -26.98 -1.53
CA GLY A 5 -5.22 -25.63 -1.33
C GLY A 5 -4.59 -24.71 -2.36
N THR A 6 -5.40 -24.16 -3.26
CA THR A 6 -5.04 -22.96 -4.02
C THR A 6 -4.55 -21.92 -3.03
N ALA A 7 -3.25 -21.59 -3.09
CA ALA A 7 -2.64 -20.60 -2.22
C ALA A 7 -3.41 -19.28 -2.36
N HIS A 8 -4.26 -19.00 -1.38
CA HIS A 8 -4.65 -17.62 -1.11
C HIS A 8 -3.35 -16.98 -0.68
N ALA A 9 -2.92 -15.94 -1.37
CA ALA A 9 -1.64 -15.27 -1.16
C ALA A 9 -1.60 -14.58 0.22
N GLY A 10 -1.92 -15.22 1.34
CA GLY A 10 -2.13 -14.54 2.63
C GLY A 10 -3.32 -13.55 2.67
N LEU A 11 -3.93 -13.20 1.53
CA LEU A 11 -5.06 -12.27 1.44
C LEU A 11 -6.32 -12.84 2.09
N LEU A 12 -6.83 -12.13 3.09
CA LEU A 12 -8.14 -12.39 3.69
C LEU A 12 -9.29 -12.12 2.71
N PHE A 13 -9.16 -11.06 1.90
CA PHE A 13 -10.13 -10.62 0.91
C PHE A 13 -9.41 -10.08 -0.33
N ASN A 14 -10.05 -10.21 -1.50
CA ASN A 14 -9.61 -9.48 -2.68
C ASN A 14 -10.30 -8.12 -2.80
N TYR A 15 -9.75 -7.22 -3.63
CA TYR A 15 -10.26 -5.86 -3.77
C TYR A 15 -11.75 -5.79 -4.17
N SER A 16 -12.24 -6.75 -4.97
CA SER A 16 -13.63 -6.74 -5.45
C SER A 16 -14.62 -7.03 -4.32
N GLN A 17 -14.23 -7.84 -3.34
CA GLN A 17 -15.02 -8.08 -2.13
C GLN A 17 -14.96 -6.87 -1.19
N LEU A 18 -13.80 -6.21 -1.10
CA LEU A 18 -13.59 -5.05 -0.24
C LEU A 18 -14.29 -3.80 -0.77
N ALA A 19 -14.37 -3.64 -2.09
CA ALA A 19 -15.06 -2.51 -2.75
C ALA A 19 -16.56 -2.44 -2.42
N LEU A 20 -17.16 -3.57 -2.05
CA LEU A 20 -18.57 -3.65 -1.65
C LEU A 20 -18.80 -3.33 -0.16
N LYS A 21 -17.72 -3.19 0.62
CA LYS A 21 -17.81 -2.89 2.05
C LYS A 21 -17.96 -1.39 2.28
N ASP A 22 -19.02 -1.03 2.98
CA ASP A 22 -19.27 0.31 3.47
C ASP A 22 -18.46 0.60 4.75
N LEU A 23 -18.64 1.81 5.29
CA LEU A 23 -17.93 2.27 6.48
C LEU A 23 -18.22 1.39 7.71
N ASP A 24 -19.46 0.96 7.91
CA ASP A 24 -19.85 0.16 9.07
C ASP A 24 -19.23 -1.23 8.99
N GLN A 25 -19.26 -1.86 7.81
CA GLN A 25 -18.64 -3.15 7.57
C GLN A 25 -17.12 -3.11 7.68
N MET A 26 -16.48 -2.03 7.24
CA MET A 26 -15.04 -1.84 7.40
C MET A 26 -14.65 -1.60 8.86
N ASN A 27 -15.42 -0.77 9.59
CA ASN A 27 -15.24 -0.57 11.02
C ASN A 27 -15.43 -1.87 11.82
N GLN A 28 -16.44 -2.66 11.46
CA GLN A 28 -16.68 -3.95 12.08
C GLN A 28 -15.49 -4.90 11.85
N LEU A 29 -15.00 -5.01 10.61
CA LEU A 29 -13.83 -5.83 10.26
C LEU A 29 -12.60 -5.42 11.11
N VAL A 30 -12.31 -4.12 11.19
CA VAL A 30 -11.20 -3.59 12.00
C VAL A 30 -11.40 -3.91 13.48
N SER A 31 -12.60 -3.65 14.02
CA SER A 31 -12.94 -3.89 15.43
C SER A 31 -12.80 -5.37 15.82
N GLU A 32 -13.27 -6.27 14.96
CA GLU A 32 -13.17 -7.73 15.17
C GLU A 32 -11.72 -8.17 15.22
N LYS A 33 -10.88 -7.69 14.30
CA LYS A 33 -9.46 -8.04 14.25
C LYS A 33 -8.65 -7.44 15.40
N VAL A 34 -9.00 -6.23 15.86
CA VAL A 34 -8.44 -5.65 17.09
C VAL A 34 -8.82 -6.49 18.32
N LYS A 35 -10.08 -6.94 18.41
CA LYS A 35 -10.53 -7.84 19.49
C LYS A 35 -9.80 -9.19 19.45
N GLU A 36 -9.62 -9.76 18.26
CA GLU A 36 -8.88 -11.00 18.05
C GLU A 36 -7.41 -10.84 18.49
N SER A 37 -6.76 -9.75 18.09
CA SER A 37 -5.40 -9.40 18.50
C SER A 37 -5.25 -9.36 20.02
N LYS A 38 -6.19 -8.70 20.72
CA LYS A 38 -6.16 -8.57 22.19
C LYS A 38 -6.37 -9.90 22.91
N LYS A 39 -7.16 -10.80 22.34
CA LYS A 39 -7.43 -12.14 22.90
C LYS A 39 -6.31 -13.14 22.62
N SER A 40 -5.46 -12.87 21.63
CA SER A 40 -4.41 -13.81 21.25
C SER A 40 -3.32 -13.91 22.32
N SER A 41 -2.99 -15.14 22.72
CA SER A 41 -1.91 -15.43 23.67
C SER A 41 -0.51 -15.24 23.06
N SER A 42 -0.39 -15.35 21.74
CA SER A 42 0.85 -15.16 20.98
C SER A 42 0.55 -14.63 19.58
N GLY A 43 1.42 -13.79 19.02
CA GLY A 43 1.21 -13.29 17.66
C GLY A 43 0.08 -12.26 17.56
N LYS A 44 -0.03 -11.36 18.54
CA LYS A 44 -1.05 -10.29 18.57
C LYS A 44 -1.03 -9.39 17.33
N ALA A 45 0.11 -9.26 16.64
CA ALA A 45 0.22 -8.49 15.42
C ALA A 45 -0.43 -9.17 14.19
N VAL A 46 -0.67 -10.48 14.21
CA VAL A 46 -1.17 -11.22 13.03
C VAL A 46 -2.57 -10.76 12.61
N PRO A 47 -3.58 -10.70 13.51
CA PRO A 47 -4.90 -10.21 13.12
C PRO A 47 -4.88 -8.74 12.66
N LEU A 48 -4.01 -7.92 13.27
CA LEU A 48 -3.84 -6.51 12.88
C LEU A 48 -3.23 -6.39 11.48
N LYS A 49 -2.23 -7.23 11.15
CA LYS A 49 -1.65 -7.31 9.81
C LYS A 49 -2.71 -7.66 8.76
N GLU A 50 -3.55 -8.65 9.03
CA GLU A 50 -4.63 -9.07 8.13
C GLU A 50 -5.63 -7.95 7.89
N ALA A 51 -6.05 -7.26 8.96
CA ALA A 51 -6.95 -6.11 8.84
C ALA A 51 -6.31 -4.96 8.06
N LEU A 52 -5.04 -4.67 8.32
CA LEU A 52 -4.30 -3.60 7.64
C LEU A 52 -4.18 -3.88 6.15
N GLN A 53 -3.87 -5.13 5.79
CA GLN A 53 -3.86 -5.56 4.40
C GLN A 53 -5.21 -5.35 3.74
N ALA A 54 -6.31 -5.74 4.39
CA ALA A 54 -7.65 -5.56 3.86
C ALA A 54 -8.03 -4.07 3.70
N VAL A 55 -7.67 -3.21 4.65
CA VAL A 55 -7.92 -1.77 4.60
C VAL A 55 -7.20 -1.15 3.40
N TYR A 56 -5.90 -1.39 3.25
CA TYR A 56 -5.12 -0.82 2.15
C TYR A 56 -5.42 -1.49 0.80
N ALA A 57 -5.94 -2.72 0.76
CA ALA A 57 -6.33 -3.40 -0.48
C ALA A 57 -7.70 -2.96 -1.04
N ARG A 58 -8.47 -2.16 -0.28
CA ARG A 58 -9.75 -1.61 -0.74
C ARG A 58 -9.50 -0.38 -1.64
N PRO A 59 -10.21 -0.22 -2.77
CA PRO A 59 -10.22 1.05 -3.49
C PRO A 59 -10.60 2.22 -2.56
N ASN A 60 -9.88 3.33 -2.64
CA ASN A 60 -9.95 4.41 -1.64
C ASN A 60 -10.43 5.75 -2.21
N ASP A 61 -11.31 5.74 -3.22
CA ASP A 61 -11.89 6.96 -3.80
C ASP A 61 -12.78 7.75 -2.82
N ASP A 62 -13.24 7.09 -1.75
CA ASP A 62 -14.10 7.62 -0.70
C ASP A 62 -13.36 7.89 0.62
N GLU A 63 -12.02 7.91 0.59
CA GLU A 63 -11.16 8.19 1.75
C GLU A 63 -11.44 7.25 2.95
N MET A 64 -11.81 6.00 2.66
CA MET A 64 -12.10 4.99 3.69
C MET A 64 -10.92 4.72 4.62
N ILE A 65 -9.69 4.68 4.09
CA ILE A 65 -8.49 4.38 4.87
C ILE A 65 -8.34 5.36 6.05
N GLU A 66 -8.46 6.66 5.81
CA GLU A 66 -8.34 7.71 6.83
C GLU A 66 -9.35 7.52 7.98
N LYS A 67 -10.53 7.00 7.65
CA LYS A 67 -11.64 6.80 8.59
C LYS A 67 -11.45 5.58 9.49
N VAL A 68 -10.74 4.54 9.02
CA VAL A 68 -10.71 3.23 9.69
C VAL A 68 -9.32 2.74 10.10
N VAL A 69 -8.24 3.35 9.63
CA VAL A 69 -6.87 2.87 9.89
C VAL A 69 -6.38 3.15 11.31
N SER A 70 -6.87 4.22 11.95
CA SER A 70 -6.37 4.71 13.24
C SER A 70 -6.33 3.63 14.34
N PRO A 71 -7.39 2.84 14.58
CA PRO A 71 -7.34 1.75 15.57
C PRO A 71 -6.26 0.71 15.27
N LEU A 72 -6.01 0.39 14.00
CA LEU A 72 -4.96 -0.57 13.62
C LEU A 72 -3.57 -0.01 13.90
N ARG A 73 -3.34 1.26 13.56
CA ARG A 73 -2.08 1.94 13.81
C ARG A 73 -1.77 1.99 15.29
N SER A 74 -2.69 2.48 16.12
CA SER A 74 -2.48 2.55 17.57
C SER A 74 -2.16 1.18 18.20
N ASN A 75 -2.90 0.13 17.83
CA ASN A 75 -2.65 -1.21 18.39
C ASN A 75 -1.34 -1.83 17.87
N LEU A 76 -0.90 -1.50 16.65
CA LEU A 76 0.39 -1.95 16.14
C LEU A 76 1.55 -1.18 16.76
N ASP A 77 1.40 0.12 17.01
CA ASP A 77 2.38 0.95 17.70
C ASP A 77 2.56 0.51 19.16
N GLU A 78 1.47 0.20 19.88
CA GLU A 78 1.52 -0.41 21.22
C GLU A 78 2.30 -1.74 21.27
N LEU A 79 2.34 -2.45 20.14
CA LEU A 79 3.09 -3.70 19.98
C LEU A 79 4.47 -3.49 19.34
N GLU A 80 4.92 -2.25 19.16
CA GLU A 80 6.15 -1.88 18.45
C GLU A 80 6.29 -2.59 17.08
N SER A 81 5.15 -2.83 16.43
CA SER A 81 5.04 -3.73 15.28
C SER A 81 4.57 -3.03 14.01
N TRP A 82 4.31 -1.72 14.04
CA TRP A 82 3.83 -0.96 12.88
C TRP A 82 4.77 -1.04 11.67
N GLU A 83 6.01 -0.55 11.81
CA GLU A 83 6.99 -0.54 10.71
C GLU A 83 7.30 -1.95 10.19
N LYS A 84 7.40 -2.91 11.11
CA LYS A 84 7.60 -4.33 10.78
C LYS A 84 6.44 -4.87 9.96
N THR A 85 5.21 -4.56 10.33
CA THR A 85 3.99 -5.03 9.65
C THR A 85 3.89 -4.43 8.24
N ILE A 86 4.12 -3.12 8.11
CA ILE A 86 4.15 -2.45 6.79
C ILE A 86 5.26 -3.04 5.91
N SER A 87 6.46 -3.26 6.46
CA SER A 87 7.56 -3.89 5.71
C SER A 87 7.18 -5.28 5.22
N GLN A 88 6.61 -6.12 6.08
CA GLN A 88 6.20 -7.48 5.74
C GLN A 88 5.11 -7.49 4.66
N LEU A 89 4.10 -6.63 4.76
CA LEU A 89 3.04 -6.53 3.75
C LEU A 89 3.56 -5.99 2.42
N THR A 90 4.50 -5.04 2.46
CA THR A 90 5.17 -4.52 1.27
C THR A 90 5.94 -5.62 0.56
N ASP A 91 6.74 -6.40 1.30
CA ASP A 91 7.50 -7.52 0.74
C ASP A 91 6.58 -8.62 0.20
N GLU A 92 5.49 -8.93 0.91
CA GLU A 92 4.47 -9.88 0.47
C GLU A 92 3.85 -9.46 -0.87
N ALA A 93 3.43 -8.19 -0.99
CA ALA A 93 2.86 -7.64 -2.21
C ALA A 93 3.85 -7.61 -3.37
N ILE A 94 5.10 -7.18 -3.13
CA ILE A 94 6.18 -7.21 -4.13
C ILE A 94 6.40 -8.64 -4.62
N ASN A 95 6.53 -9.60 -3.71
CA ASN A 95 6.78 -10.99 -4.06
C ASN A 95 5.63 -11.60 -4.86
N ALA A 96 4.38 -11.25 -4.53
CA ALA A 96 3.22 -11.69 -5.29
C ALA A 96 3.22 -11.13 -6.72
N LEU A 97 3.51 -9.84 -6.87
CA LEU A 97 3.51 -9.16 -8.16
C LEU A 97 4.71 -9.53 -9.05
N LYS A 98 5.86 -9.88 -8.46
CA LYS A 98 7.02 -10.38 -9.20
C LYS A 98 6.90 -11.83 -9.65
N ASN A 99 5.94 -12.58 -9.09
CA ASN A 99 5.66 -13.97 -9.46
C ASN A 99 4.24 -14.12 -10.03
N PRO A 100 3.87 -13.38 -11.09
CA PRO A 100 2.48 -13.23 -11.48
C PRO A 100 1.81 -14.53 -11.94
N ARG A 101 2.58 -15.52 -12.41
CA ARG A 101 2.04 -16.84 -12.81
C ARG A 101 1.47 -17.64 -11.64
N ALA A 102 1.88 -17.34 -10.41
CA ALA A 102 1.38 -18.03 -9.21
C ALA A 102 0.01 -17.50 -8.75
N PHE A 103 -0.43 -16.34 -9.24
CA PHE A 103 -1.58 -15.64 -8.72
C PHE A 103 -2.56 -15.22 -9.81
N LYS A 104 -3.86 -15.40 -9.54
CA LYS A 104 -4.93 -14.97 -10.45
C LYS A 104 -4.89 -13.44 -10.66
N PRO A 105 -5.37 -12.91 -11.80
CA PRO A 105 -5.39 -11.48 -12.07
C PRO A 105 -6.02 -10.64 -10.95
N VAL A 106 -7.15 -11.09 -10.38
CA VAL A 106 -7.82 -10.41 -9.26
C VAL A 106 -6.91 -10.24 -8.02
N VAL A 107 -6.04 -11.22 -7.75
CA VAL A 107 -5.10 -11.18 -6.63
C VAL A 107 -3.99 -10.18 -6.92
N GLN A 108 -3.46 -10.18 -8.15
CA GLN A 108 -2.46 -9.20 -8.58
C GLN A 108 -3.02 -7.77 -8.46
N VAL A 109 -4.24 -7.52 -8.96
CA VAL A 109 -4.89 -6.21 -8.84
C VAL A 109 -5.08 -5.81 -7.38
N THR A 110 -5.41 -6.76 -6.50
CA THR A 110 -5.52 -6.50 -5.05
C THR A 110 -4.20 -5.96 -4.48
N TYR A 111 -3.06 -6.56 -4.84
CA TYR A 111 -1.76 -6.09 -4.38
C TYR A 111 -1.30 -4.79 -5.06
N VAL A 112 -1.70 -4.54 -6.31
CA VAL A 112 -1.46 -3.25 -6.97
C VAL A 112 -2.18 -2.15 -6.19
N ILE A 113 -3.46 -2.34 -5.86
CA ILE A 113 -4.24 -1.37 -5.07
C ILE A 113 -3.63 -1.19 -3.67
N PHE A 114 -3.22 -2.28 -3.02
CA PHE A 114 -2.52 -2.21 -1.73
C PHE A 114 -1.29 -1.31 -1.78
N LEU A 115 -0.40 -1.52 -2.75
CA LEU A 115 0.82 -0.71 -2.87
C LEU A 115 0.52 0.73 -3.30
N GLU A 116 -0.47 0.96 -4.16
CA GLU A 116 -0.92 2.30 -4.58
C GLU A 116 -1.41 3.11 -3.39
N ASN A 117 -2.30 2.53 -2.58
CA ASN A 117 -2.83 3.19 -1.38
C ASN A 117 -1.75 3.40 -0.31
N LEU A 118 -0.84 2.44 -0.12
CA LEU A 118 0.29 2.60 0.79
C LEU A 118 1.22 3.74 0.34
N LEU A 119 1.53 3.81 -0.97
CA LEU A 119 2.33 4.88 -1.53
C LEU A 119 1.66 6.24 -1.38
N ALA A 120 0.33 6.31 -1.54
CA ALA A 120 -0.42 7.55 -1.32
C ALA A 120 -0.31 8.03 0.13
N GLU A 121 -0.47 7.12 1.10
CA GLU A 121 -0.35 7.42 2.54
C GLU A 121 1.05 7.95 2.91
N ILE A 122 2.11 7.30 2.42
CA ILE A 122 3.48 7.64 2.83
C ILE A 122 4.07 8.81 2.03
N LYS A 123 3.46 9.17 0.90
CA LYS A 123 3.94 10.24 -0.01
C LYS A 123 4.29 11.56 0.71
N PRO A 124 3.50 12.08 1.67
CA PRO A 124 3.83 13.33 2.36
C PRO A 124 5.16 13.26 3.12
N HIS A 125 5.57 12.07 3.55
CA HIS A 125 6.75 11.87 4.41
C HIS A 125 7.93 11.21 3.67
N ALA A 126 7.70 10.57 2.52
CA ALA A 126 8.72 9.85 1.73
C ALA A 126 9.83 10.74 1.14
N LYS A 127 9.70 12.07 1.22
CA LYS A 127 10.75 13.02 0.80
C LYS A 127 11.93 13.07 1.77
N ASN A 128 11.67 12.84 3.05
CA ASN A 128 12.68 12.87 4.10
C ASN A 128 13.35 11.50 4.22
N ASP A 129 14.58 11.47 4.71
CA ASP A 129 15.21 10.20 5.09
C ASP A 129 14.40 9.58 6.24
N GLY A 130 14.05 8.30 6.13
CA GLY A 130 13.14 7.67 7.09
C GLY A 130 12.57 6.34 6.63
N PHE A 131 11.66 5.80 7.42
CA PHE A 131 10.99 4.52 7.16
C PHE A 131 10.18 4.58 5.86
N GLU A 132 9.36 5.61 5.69
CA GLU A 132 8.47 5.83 4.54
C GLU A 132 9.25 5.90 3.23
N ARG A 133 10.37 6.63 3.23
CA ARG A 133 11.26 6.70 2.07
C ARG A 133 11.82 5.33 1.70
N LYS A 134 12.27 4.54 2.68
CA LYS A 134 12.79 3.18 2.44
C LYS A 134 11.72 2.25 1.85
N ILE A 135 10.45 2.40 2.25
CA ILE A 135 9.34 1.66 1.66
C ILE A 135 9.15 2.06 0.19
N ALA A 136 9.10 3.36 -0.11
CA ALA A 136 8.98 3.85 -1.49
C ALA A 136 10.17 3.39 -2.36
N GLU A 137 11.40 3.49 -1.86
CA GLU A 137 12.61 3.03 -2.58
C GLU A 137 12.54 1.52 -2.86
N ARG A 138 12.13 0.72 -1.87
CA ARG A 138 11.95 -0.72 -2.05
C ARG A 138 10.92 -1.06 -3.13
N ILE A 139 9.78 -0.37 -3.16
CA ILE A 139 8.73 -0.57 -4.18
C ILE A 139 9.22 -0.13 -5.57
N ARG A 140 9.93 1.00 -5.67
CA ARG A 140 10.57 1.45 -6.92
C ARG A 140 11.56 0.41 -7.45
N ASP A 141 12.47 -0.03 -6.58
CA ASP A 141 13.59 -0.89 -6.94
C ASP A 141 13.15 -2.34 -7.23
N ALA A 142 11.94 -2.72 -6.81
CA ALA A 142 11.33 -3.99 -7.17
C ALA A 142 11.04 -4.12 -8.68
N LYS A 143 10.91 -3.00 -9.41
CA LYS A 143 10.62 -2.94 -10.86
C LYS A 143 9.43 -3.82 -11.24
N ILE A 144 8.31 -3.59 -10.56
CA ILE A 144 7.07 -4.33 -10.74
C ILE A 144 6.53 -4.08 -12.14
N GLU A 145 6.27 -5.15 -12.88
CA GLU A 145 5.54 -5.11 -14.15
C GLU A 145 4.16 -5.71 -13.94
N VAL A 146 3.10 -4.91 -14.14
CA VAL A 146 1.73 -5.41 -14.02
C VAL A 146 1.36 -6.15 -15.29
N THR A 147 0.89 -7.38 -15.15
CA THR A 147 0.54 -8.21 -16.31
C THR A 147 -0.66 -7.67 -17.08
N LYS A 148 -0.72 -7.94 -18.39
CA LYS A 148 -1.84 -7.54 -19.25
C LYS A 148 -3.19 -8.05 -18.72
N ASP A 149 -3.22 -9.24 -18.14
CA ASP A 149 -4.43 -9.83 -17.59
C ASP A 149 -4.90 -9.07 -16.34
N ALA A 150 -3.98 -8.68 -15.46
CA ALA A 150 -4.29 -7.85 -14.30
C ALA A 150 -4.74 -6.44 -14.70
N VAL A 151 -4.09 -5.83 -15.71
CA VAL A 151 -4.53 -4.54 -16.29
C VAL A 151 -5.95 -4.67 -16.84
N SER A 152 -6.24 -5.75 -17.56
CA SER A 152 -7.56 -6.00 -18.15
C SER A 152 -8.64 -6.25 -17.09
N GLU A 153 -8.33 -7.02 -16.05
CA GLU A 153 -9.20 -7.25 -14.88
C GLU A 153 -9.55 -5.92 -14.18
N ARG A 154 -8.55 -5.08 -13.89
CA ARG A 154 -8.78 -3.76 -13.26
C ARG A 154 -9.65 -2.88 -14.14
N LYS A 155 -9.34 -2.80 -15.44
CA LYS A 155 -10.09 -1.98 -16.40
C LYS A 155 -11.54 -2.45 -16.55
N LEU A 156 -11.77 -3.76 -16.63
CA LEU A 156 -13.12 -4.32 -16.79
C LEU A 156 -13.98 -4.11 -15.55
N ARG A 157 -13.40 -4.25 -14.35
CA ARG A 157 -14.17 -4.19 -13.09
C ARG A 157 -14.25 -2.82 -12.45
N MET A 158 -13.28 -1.96 -12.71
CA MET A 158 -13.18 -0.64 -12.07
C MET A 158 -13.18 0.51 -13.08
N MET A 159 -13.10 0.24 -14.39
CA MET A 159 -12.96 1.26 -15.43
C MET A 159 -11.75 2.20 -15.21
N LYS A 160 -10.71 1.70 -14.54
CA LYS A 160 -9.49 2.44 -14.25
C LYS A 160 -8.32 1.85 -15.01
N ASP A 161 -7.49 2.72 -15.57
CA ASP A 161 -6.19 2.33 -16.08
C ASP A 161 -5.25 1.97 -14.92
N THR A 162 -4.15 1.28 -15.24
CA THR A 162 -3.22 0.77 -14.24
C THR A 162 -1.83 1.35 -14.46
N THR A 163 -1.35 2.11 -13.48
CA THR A 163 0.06 2.52 -13.39
C THR A 163 0.81 1.52 -12.52
N SER A 164 2.06 1.20 -12.85
CA SER A 164 2.83 0.29 -12.00
C SER A 164 3.13 0.94 -10.63
N PRO A 165 3.02 0.21 -9.51
CA PRO A 165 3.45 0.72 -8.21
C PRO A 165 4.91 1.20 -8.20
N SER A 166 5.80 0.58 -8.97
CA SER A 166 7.19 1.02 -9.07
C SER A 166 7.33 2.37 -9.78
N GLU A 167 6.47 2.68 -10.75
CA GLU A 167 6.44 3.99 -11.43
C GLU A 167 5.88 5.09 -10.52
N ILE A 168 4.83 4.77 -9.75
CA ILE A 168 4.27 5.67 -8.73
C ILE A 168 5.34 6.00 -7.68
N ALA A 169 6.03 4.97 -7.16
CA ALA A 169 7.10 5.15 -6.19
C ALA A 169 8.28 5.97 -6.75
N GLY A 170 8.66 5.73 -8.01
CA GLY A 170 9.64 6.54 -8.72
C GLY A 170 9.25 8.02 -8.75
N SER A 171 8.00 8.32 -9.10
CA SER A 171 7.48 9.69 -9.16
C SER A 171 7.47 10.38 -7.79
N ILE A 172 7.18 9.65 -6.71
CA ILE A 172 7.23 10.18 -5.34
C ILE A 172 8.67 10.58 -4.95
N LEU A 173 9.65 9.80 -5.37
CA LEU A 173 11.06 9.97 -5.01
C LEU A 173 11.82 11.00 -5.86
N THR A 174 11.35 11.31 -7.07
CA THR A 174 12.02 12.24 -8.01
C THR A 174 11.75 13.72 -7.75
N HIS A 175 10.73 14.08 -6.96
CA HIS A 175 10.45 15.48 -6.57
C HIS A 175 11.48 16.11 -5.60
N LYS A 176 12.74 15.66 -5.64
CA LYS A 176 13.88 16.18 -4.86
C LYS A 176 14.65 17.31 -5.58
N ASN A 177 14.38 17.58 -6.87
CA ASN A 177 15.27 18.40 -7.72
C ASN A 177 14.72 19.74 -8.25
N GLU A 178 13.62 20.28 -7.71
CA GLU A 178 13.27 21.68 -7.96
C GLU A 178 13.59 22.53 -6.73
N THR A 179 14.88 22.75 -6.51
CA THR A 179 15.33 23.94 -5.78
C THR A 179 15.06 25.15 -6.70
N PRO A 180 14.37 26.20 -6.24
CA PRO A 180 14.23 27.42 -7.04
C PRO A 180 15.65 27.94 -7.32
N SER A 181 16.08 27.91 -8.58
CA SER A 181 17.25 28.66 -9.00
C SER A 181 16.93 30.13 -8.77
N GLU A 182 17.47 30.69 -7.70
CA GLU A 182 17.65 32.13 -7.55
C GLU A 182 18.25 32.65 -8.85
N LYS A 183 17.48 33.46 -9.58
CA LYS A 183 18.07 34.31 -10.61
C LYS A 183 19.11 35.18 -9.90
N PRO A 184 20.36 35.27 -10.37
CA PRO A 184 21.25 36.27 -9.86
C PRO A 184 20.63 37.63 -10.18
N ALA A 185 20.38 38.42 -9.14
CA ALA A 185 20.01 39.81 -9.26
C ALA A 185 21.19 40.53 -9.95
N ASP A 186 20.93 41.04 -11.15
CA ASP A 186 21.85 41.92 -11.87
C ASP A 186 22.19 43.12 -10.99
N SER A 187 23.40 43.11 -10.45
CA SER A 187 24.05 44.28 -9.90
C SER A 187 24.55 45.12 -11.07
N ALA A 188 23.71 46.02 -11.57
CA ALA A 188 24.14 47.11 -12.43
C ALA A 188 24.03 48.42 -11.63
N ALA A 189 25.09 48.72 -10.89
CA ALA A 189 25.38 50.08 -10.44
C ALA A 189 26.71 50.51 -11.06
N SER A 190 26.65 51.67 -11.72
CA SER A 190 27.70 52.69 -11.88
C SER A 190 28.40 52.81 -13.25
N GLU A 191 28.62 54.09 -13.61
CA GLU A 191 29.46 54.68 -14.68
C GLU A 191 28.71 54.93 -16.01
N GLN A 192 28.45 56.16 -16.49
CA GLN A 192 28.95 57.53 -16.23
C GLN A 192 27.83 58.57 -16.43
#